data_AF-A0A1K2IU49-F1
#
_entry.id   AF-A0A1K2IU49-F1
#
_cell.length_a   1.000
_cell.length_b   1.000
_cell.length_c   1.000
_cell.angle_alpha   90.00
_cell.angle_beta   90.00
_cell.angle_gamma   90.00
#
_symmetry.space_group_name_H-M   'P 1'
#
loop_
_entity.id
_entity.type
_entity.pdbx_description
1 polymer ?
#
loop_
_entity_poly.entity_id
_entity_poly.type
_entity_poly.pdbx_seq_one_letter_code
_entity_poly.pdbx_strand_id
1 'polypeptide(L)'
;MKKNFLLSGILFVSGLAFSQVGVNTATPQATLDVVGKPTVISSLDGVIAPRLTGEQLRAKSYTVLQQGALVYVTAADIAPAGQTVNVINAGYYYFDGTLWQTVKSSTNIYNTDGSLTNSRTLTLNDFSLNFTGTNQTSTWDPDGRIIVQNLLTNGGEATIGFLGGNDSNFYIQQFRNGDAQMLASGNSTRLVLGTGSTTLPSDISFSTTPGGNVAGQLRMFITPIGNVKIGDNNVGTEKLDVDGIARIHQLPLNGAANAHNTTSSGGLSAVQDQTFTATRTVVADNNGVLGYVNSLPSDAGTSRAVVITNAPGTQNVGGQFIPNAAIGQFTNESLDVYNAWNNNVFTVPANMGGIYIIVMQNSNTHVSTGTATPTWHTAAYYEKSTDGGTSWNTMIRHTYADLAGTIVDNGNTLYWTGFLNVGDQVRVRFSCNATTNNIVNYGGLSITKLAQ
;
A
#
# COMPACT_ATOMS: atom_id res chain seq x y z
N MET A 1 122.75 39.00 -5.07
CA MET A 1 121.39 39.42 -4.66
C MET A 1 120.35 38.91 -5.67
N LYS A 2 119.91 37.64 -5.60
CA LYS A 2 118.87 37.10 -6.51
C LYS A 2 117.95 36.02 -5.88
N LYS A 3 118.06 35.71 -4.58
CA LYS A 3 117.27 34.65 -3.92
C LYS A 3 116.09 35.14 -3.06
N ASN A 4 115.98 36.45 -2.81
CA ASN A 4 115.01 36.97 -1.84
C ASN A 4 113.66 37.38 -2.46
N PHE A 5 113.52 37.40 -3.80
CA PHE A 5 112.27 37.77 -4.46
C PHE A 5 111.28 36.61 -4.61
N LEU A 6 111.72 35.34 -4.56
CA LEU A 6 110.79 34.19 -4.65
C LEU A 6 109.97 33.99 -3.36
N LEU A 7 110.54 34.32 -2.20
CA LEU A 7 109.90 34.05 -0.91
C LEU A 7 108.73 35.02 -0.63
N SER A 8 108.85 36.27 -1.07
CA SER A 8 107.76 37.25 -0.97
C SER A 8 106.61 36.95 -1.92
N GLY A 9 106.86 36.32 -3.07
CA GLY A 9 105.81 35.95 -4.03
C GLY A 9 104.89 34.83 -3.54
N ILE A 10 105.41 33.86 -2.76
CA ILE A 10 104.64 32.72 -2.25
C ILE A 10 103.73 33.13 -1.07
N LEU A 11 104.14 34.11 -0.27
CA LEU A 11 103.39 34.57 0.91
C LEU A 11 102.15 35.41 0.57
N PHE A 12 102.10 36.01 -0.63
CA PHE A 12 100.94 36.79 -1.09
C PHE A 12 99.86 35.96 -1.80
N VAL A 13 100.15 34.70 -2.17
CA VAL A 13 99.19 33.82 -2.87
C VAL A 13 98.27 33.06 -1.90
N SER A 14 98.64 32.97 -0.61
CA SER A 14 97.82 32.29 0.41
C SER A 14 96.59 33.09 0.89
N GLY A 15 96.42 34.34 0.45
CA GLY A 15 95.33 35.22 0.89
C GLY A 15 94.00 35.08 0.14
N LEU A 16 93.95 34.25 -0.92
CA LEU A 16 92.74 34.07 -1.76
C LEU A 16 92.23 32.62 -1.79
N ALA A 17 92.75 31.73 -0.94
CA ALA A 17 92.25 30.37 -0.84
C ALA A 17 90.88 30.42 -0.14
N PHE A 18 89.82 30.36 -0.93
CA PHE A 18 88.47 30.17 -0.41
C PHE A 18 88.45 28.92 0.49
N SER A 19 87.88 29.01 1.69
CA SER A 19 87.78 27.92 2.67
C SER A 19 86.83 26.78 2.25
N GLN A 20 86.50 26.72 0.97
CA GLN A 20 85.61 25.72 0.38
C GLN A 20 86.41 24.49 0.01
N VAL A 21 85.86 23.31 0.31
CA VAL A 21 86.42 22.03 -0.09
C VAL A 21 85.68 21.55 -1.34
N GLY A 22 86.39 21.52 -2.47
CA GLY A 22 85.92 20.89 -3.71
C GLY A 22 86.41 19.46 -3.81
N VAL A 23 85.50 18.51 -4.04
CA VAL A 23 85.84 17.14 -4.45
C VAL A 23 85.36 16.96 -5.89
N ASN A 24 86.30 16.63 -6.79
CA ASN A 24 86.07 16.51 -8.23
C ASN A 24 85.55 17.80 -8.93
N THR A 25 85.72 18.98 -8.32
CA THR A 25 85.46 20.29 -8.93
C THR A 25 86.54 21.29 -8.56
N ALA A 26 86.96 22.12 -9.52
CA ALA A 26 87.93 23.18 -9.28
C ALA A 26 87.26 24.50 -8.84
N THR A 27 85.94 24.58 -8.93
CA THR A 27 85.15 25.79 -8.64
C THR A 27 83.98 25.47 -7.70
N PRO A 28 84.24 25.19 -6.41
CA PRO A 28 83.21 24.81 -5.44
C PRO A 28 82.11 25.88 -5.32
N GLN A 29 80.85 25.48 -5.31
CA GLN A 29 79.70 26.38 -5.14
C GLN A 29 79.15 26.42 -3.69
N ALA A 30 79.70 25.60 -2.80
CA ALA A 30 79.36 25.56 -1.37
C ALA A 30 80.61 25.29 -0.52
N THR A 31 80.50 25.39 0.81
CA THR A 31 81.61 25.09 1.73
C THR A 31 82.17 23.68 1.55
N LEU A 32 81.32 22.72 1.19
CA LEU A 32 81.71 21.42 0.66
C LEU A 32 80.91 21.18 -0.63
N ASP A 33 81.60 21.10 -1.76
CA ASP A 33 81.01 20.79 -3.06
C ASP A 33 81.60 19.49 -3.60
N VAL A 34 80.75 18.49 -3.76
CA VAL A 34 81.14 17.14 -4.21
C VAL A 34 80.46 16.88 -5.54
N VAL A 35 81.23 16.94 -6.62
CA VAL A 35 80.73 16.73 -7.98
C VAL A 35 80.95 15.27 -8.41
N GLY A 36 79.88 14.59 -8.79
CA GLY A 36 79.92 13.21 -9.29
C GLY A 36 80.48 13.09 -10.71
N LYS A 37 80.72 11.85 -11.16
CA LYS A 37 81.11 11.50 -12.54
C LYS A 37 80.03 10.60 -13.16
N PRO A 38 78.86 11.14 -13.57
CA PRO A 38 77.65 10.37 -13.88
C PRO A 38 77.79 9.38 -15.05
N THR A 39 78.78 9.54 -15.92
CA THR A 39 79.04 8.65 -17.08
C THR A 39 80.12 7.60 -16.83
N VAL A 40 80.82 7.64 -15.69
CA VAL A 40 81.94 6.75 -15.37
C VAL A 40 81.45 5.66 -14.42
N ILE A 41 81.12 4.48 -14.95
CA ILE A 41 80.52 3.37 -14.17
C ILE A 41 81.38 2.86 -12.99
N SER A 42 82.69 3.10 -13.02
CA SER A 42 83.61 2.74 -11.93
C SER A 42 83.72 3.81 -10.84
N SER A 43 83.15 5.01 -11.06
CA SER A 43 83.05 6.07 -10.06
C SER A 43 81.78 5.85 -9.25
N LEU A 44 81.93 5.42 -7.99
CA LEU A 44 80.81 5.23 -7.07
C LEU A 44 80.53 6.56 -6.35
N ASP A 45 79.81 7.45 -7.02
CA ASP A 45 79.52 8.79 -6.51
C ASP A 45 78.65 8.75 -5.24
N GLY A 46 79.04 9.48 -4.20
CA GLY A 46 78.26 9.59 -2.96
C GLY A 46 79.03 10.22 -1.81
N VAL A 47 78.32 10.56 -0.74
CA VAL A 47 78.90 11.02 0.54
C VAL A 47 78.45 10.05 1.63
N ILE A 48 79.40 9.43 2.31
CA ILE A 48 79.13 8.55 3.45
C ILE A 48 79.26 9.39 4.72
N ALA A 49 78.17 9.57 5.45
CA ALA A 49 78.19 10.23 6.76
C ALA A 49 78.92 9.36 7.81
N PRO A 50 79.36 9.95 8.94
CA PRO A 50 79.92 9.18 10.06
C PRO A 50 79.00 8.02 10.48
N ARG A 51 79.58 6.84 10.63
CA ARG A 51 78.87 5.60 10.98
C ARG A 51 78.99 5.33 12.48
N LEU A 52 77.85 5.13 13.14
CA LEU A 52 77.77 4.85 14.58
C LEU A 52 76.69 3.80 14.83
N THR A 53 76.81 2.97 15.87
CA THR A 53 75.64 2.24 16.37
C THR A 53 74.70 3.19 17.14
N GLY A 54 73.44 2.81 17.33
CA GLY A 54 72.50 3.60 18.13
C GLY A 54 73.01 3.83 19.56
N GLU A 55 73.65 2.82 20.16
CA GLU A 55 74.31 2.92 21.46
C GLU A 55 75.48 3.93 21.46
N GLN A 56 76.35 3.89 20.44
CA GLN A 56 77.44 4.85 20.30
C GLN A 56 76.95 6.27 20.07
N LEU A 57 75.80 6.43 19.42
CA LEU A 57 75.16 7.73 19.23
C LEU A 57 74.55 8.24 20.54
N ARG A 58 73.88 7.36 21.31
CA ARG A 58 73.30 7.69 22.63
C ARG A 58 74.36 8.07 23.67
N ALA A 59 75.56 7.50 23.57
CA ALA A 59 76.69 7.85 24.44
C ALA A 59 77.23 9.28 24.21
N LYS A 60 76.73 10.00 23.20
CA LYS A 60 77.13 11.37 22.87
C LYS A 60 76.01 12.36 23.16
N SER A 61 76.39 13.54 23.63
CA SER A 61 75.47 14.66 23.83
C SER A 61 75.68 15.69 22.74
N TYR A 62 74.66 15.90 21.92
CA TYR A 62 74.65 16.92 20.88
C TYR A 62 73.96 18.19 21.41
N THR A 63 74.40 19.35 20.96
CA THR A 63 73.78 20.64 21.30
C THR A 63 73.16 21.27 20.06
N VAL A 64 72.40 22.36 20.22
CA VAL A 64 71.84 23.12 19.10
C VAL A 64 72.88 23.54 18.04
N LEU A 65 74.17 23.65 18.42
CA LEU A 65 75.27 23.95 17.49
C LEU A 65 75.52 22.84 16.45
N GLN A 66 75.02 21.63 16.68
CA GLN A 66 75.10 20.51 15.75
C GLN A 66 73.75 20.21 15.07
N GLN A 67 72.77 21.12 15.13
CA GLN A 67 71.54 20.97 14.37
C GLN A 67 71.85 20.82 12.87
N GLY A 68 71.25 19.81 12.23
CA GLY A 68 71.55 19.41 10.85
C GLY A 68 72.72 18.43 10.70
N ALA A 69 73.38 18.03 11.80
CA ALA A 69 74.38 16.96 11.75
C ALA A 69 73.73 15.67 11.23
N LEU A 70 74.39 15.02 10.26
CA LEU A 70 73.92 13.79 9.63
C LEU A 70 74.84 12.63 10.02
N VAL A 71 74.25 11.49 10.40
CA VAL A 71 74.96 10.25 10.69
C VAL A 71 74.27 9.07 10.03
N TYR A 72 75.02 8.00 9.77
CA TYR A 72 74.44 6.71 9.42
C TYR A 72 74.51 5.79 10.64
N VAL A 73 73.35 5.41 11.16
CA VAL A 73 73.23 4.45 12.24
C VAL A 73 73.31 3.04 11.68
N THR A 74 74.32 2.27 12.08
CA THR A 74 74.56 0.92 11.55
C THR A 74 73.73 -0.18 12.23
N ALA A 75 73.25 0.07 13.44
CA ALA A 75 72.38 -0.82 14.21
C ALA A 75 71.52 0.00 15.18
N ALA A 76 70.29 -0.44 15.44
CA ALA A 76 69.35 0.23 16.34
C ALA A 76 69.91 0.40 17.76
N ASP A 77 69.42 1.42 18.49
CA ASP A 77 69.63 1.50 19.94
C ASP A 77 68.73 0.46 20.63
N ILE A 78 69.32 -0.42 21.44
CA ILE A 78 68.59 -1.44 22.20
C ILE A 78 67.90 -0.86 23.45
N ALA A 79 68.23 0.38 23.83
CA ALA A 79 67.63 1.10 24.95
C ALA A 79 67.44 2.60 24.59
N PRO A 80 66.62 2.91 23.57
CA PRO A 80 66.46 4.26 23.06
C PRO A 80 65.91 5.20 24.15
N ALA A 81 66.60 6.30 24.39
CA ALA A 81 66.22 7.31 25.39
C ALA A 81 66.84 8.67 25.04
N GLY A 82 66.29 9.76 25.61
CA GLY A 82 66.81 11.11 25.40
C GLY A 82 66.86 11.49 23.92
N GLN A 83 68.01 11.99 23.47
CA GLN A 83 68.20 12.47 22.09
C GLN A 83 68.05 11.37 21.03
N THR A 84 68.25 10.09 21.38
CA THR A 84 68.18 8.96 20.44
C THR A 84 66.89 8.17 20.54
N VAL A 85 65.83 8.71 21.16
CA VAL A 85 64.57 7.97 21.35
C VAL A 85 63.94 7.45 20.04
N ASN A 86 64.20 8.11 18.90
CA ASN A 86 63.72 7.71 17.57
C ASN A 86 64.69 6.81 16.79
N VAL A 87 65.84 6.43 17.36
CA VAL A 87 66.91 5.64 16.71
C VAL A 87 66.65 4.14 16.88
N ILE A 88 65.51 3.69 16.36
CA ILE A 88 65.00 2.32 16.52
C ILE A 88 65.35 1.36 15.37
N ASN A 89 65.99 1.87 14.30
CA ASN A 89 66.42 1.09 13.15
C ASN A 89 67.78 1.58 12.63
N ALA A 90 68.48 0.75 11.86
CA ALA A 90 69.63 1.22 11.08
C ALA A 90 69.16 2.17 9.95
N GLY A 91 69.92 3.22 9.67
CA GLY A 91 69.57 4.20 8.63
C GLY A 91 70.22 5.56 8.85
N TYR A 92 69.92 6.51 7.96
CA TYR A 92 70.37 7.89 8.12
C TYR A 92 69.51 8.63 9.14
N TYR A 93 70.17 9.42 9.99
CA TYR A 93 69.54 10.27 10.98
C TYR A 93 70.15 11.67 10.94
N TYR A 94 69.33 12.70 11.10
CA TYR A 94 69.79 14.06 11.31
C TYR A 94 69.41 14.57 12.69
N PHE A 95 70.23 15.41 13.29
CA PHE A 95 69.92 16.04 14.58
C PHE A 95 69.04 17.27 14.35
N ASP A 96 67.82 17.27 14.87
CA ASP A 96 66.87 18.39 14.69
C ASP A 96 67.09 19.55 15.67
N GLY A 97 68.10 19.45 16.55
CA GLY A 97 68.39 20.39 17.64
C GLY A 97 68.00 19.85 19.01
N THR A 98 67.14 18.84 19.05
CA THR A 98 66.67 18.18 20.28
C THR A 98 66.81 16.65 20.20
N LEU A 99 66.34 16.05 19.11
CA LEU A 99 66.28 14.61 18.85
C LEU A 99 66.96 14.25 17.52
N TRP A 100 67.39 13.01 17.42
CA TRP A 100 67.80 12.39 16.15
C TRP A 100 66.58 11.92 15.38
N GLN A 101 66.30 12.52 14.23
CA GLN A 101 65.18 12.17 13.36
C GLN A 101 65.64 11.31 12.19
N THR A 102 64.84 10.31 11.81
CA THR A 102 65.16 9.46 10.68
C THR A 102 65.01 10.24 9.37
N VAL A 103 65.97 10.08 8.46
CA VAL A 103 65.87 10.55 7.06
C VAL A 103 65.14 9.46 6.27
N LYS A 104 63.84 9.31 6.51
CA LYS A 104 62.98 8.38 5.79
C LYS A 104 61.71 9.09 5.34
N SER A 105 61.22 8.72 4.17
CA SER A 105 59.89 9.14 3.71
C SER A 105 58.82 8.66 4.68
N SER A 106 57.95 9.56 5.14
CA SER A 106 56.78 9.20 5.93
C SER A 106 55.86 8.31 5.10
N THR A 107 55.40 7.21 5.69
CA THR A 107 54.39 6.35 5.08
C THR A 107 53.03 6.95 5.46
N ASN A 108 52.46 7.78 4.56
CA ASN A 108 51.18 8.45 4.79
C ASN A 108 50.27 8.29 3.56
N ILE A 109 48.97 8.25 3.81
CA ILE A 109 47.89 8.25 2.82
C ILE A 109 47.78 9.63 2.16
N TYR A 110 48.03 10.73 2.90
CA TYR A 110 48.00 12.10 2.37
C TYR A 110 48.78 13.09 3.26
N ASN A 111 49.67 13.91 2.68
CA ASN A 111 50.52 14.85 3.43
C ASN A 111 50.23 16.34 3.16
N THR A 112 49.80 16.70 1.95
CA THR A 112 49.59 18.09 1.51
C THR A 112 48.52 18.15 0.44
N ASP A 113 47.80 19.27 0.34
CA ASP A 113 46.90 19.54 -0.79
C ASP A 113 47.66 19.57 -2.12
N GLY A 114 47.05 19.04 -3.18
CA GLY A 114 47.66 18.96 -4.51
C GLY A 114 46.91 18.04 -5.46
N SER A 115 47.51 17.75 -6.61
CA SER A 115 46.98 16.80 -7.59
C SER A 115 47.69 15.45 -7.47
N LEU A 116 46.91 14.36 -7.50
CA LEU A 116 47.46 13.03 -7.68
C LEU A 116 47.87 12.84 -9.16
N THR A 117 49.11 12.39 -9.40
CA THR A 117 49.60 12.10 -10.76
C THR A 117 49.29 10.67 -11.22
N ASN A 118 48.92 9.78 -10.29
CA ASN A 118 48.49 8.40 -10.53
C ASN A 118 47.50 7.99 -9.42
N SER A 119 46.73 6.93 -9.67
CA SER A 119 45.86 6.32 -8.65
C SER A 119 46.67 5.84 -7.44
N ARG A 120 46.13 6.05 -6.25
CA ARG A 120 46.65 5.44 -5.01
C ARG A 120 45.73 4.31 -4.59
N THR A 121 46.31 3.18 -4.24
CA THR A 121 45.58 2.03 -3.69
C THR A 121 46.03 1.83 -2.25
N LEU A 122 45.08 1.90 -1.31
CA LEU A 122 45.31 1.54 0.09
C LEU A 122 44.81 0.11 0.30
N THR A 123 45.70 -0.78 0.75
CA THR A 123 45.30 -2.13 1.20
C THR A 123 45.06 -2.08 2.70
N LEU A 124 43.87 -2.50 3.13
CA LEU A 124 43.43 -2.40 4.52
C LEU A 124 44.04 -3.49 5.43
N ASN A 125 44.43 -4.65 4.90
CA ASN A 125 45.03 -5.76 5.67
C ASN A 125 44.26 -6.08 6.97
N ASP A 126 42.93 -6.20 6.89
CA ASP A 126 42.02 -6.43 8.02
C ASP A 126 41.93 -5.28 9.05
N PHE A 127 42.46 -4.10 8.74
CA PHE A 127 42.35 -2.89 9.56
C PHE A 127 41.41 -1.86 8.95
N SER A 128 40.60 -1.22 9.78
CA SER A 128 39.75 -0.10 9.37
C SER A 128 40.54 1.20 9.16
N LEU A 129 40.17 1.98 8.14
CA LEU A 129 40.58 3.38 8.01
C LEU A 129 39.54 4.28 8.68
N ASN A 130 39.95 5.02 9.71
CA ASN A 130 39.08 5.89 10.50
C ASN A 130 39.38 7.38 10.26
N PHE A 131 38.34 8.15 9.98
CA PHE A 131 38.34 9.61 10.03
C PHE A 131 37.61 10.03 11.29
N THR A 132 38.36 10.53 12.28
CA THR A 132 37.82 10.88 13.60
C THR A 132 37.82 12.40 13.77
N GLY A 133 36.63 12.98 13.88
CA GLY A 133 36.43 14.36 14.30
C GLY A 133 35.84 14.42 15.71
N THR A 134 35.74 15.63 16.27
CA THR A 134 35.19 15.85 17.62
C THR A 134 33.73 15.38 17.75
N ASN A 135 32.93 15.55 16.71
CA ASN A 135 31.49 15.31 16.73
C ASN A 135 31.03 14.16 15.82
N GLN A 136 31.94 13.58 15.03
CA GLN A 136 31.59 12.53 14.08
C GLN A 136 32.78 11.61 13.79
N THR A 137 32.47 10.38 13.39
CA THR A 137 33.43 9.47 12.77
C THR A 137 32.94 9.01 11.42
N SER A 138 33.87 8.69 10.54
CA SER A 138 33.61 7.96 9.30
C SER A 138 34.63 6.84 9.16
N THR A 139 34.17 5.61 8.98
CA THR A 139 35.01 4.41 8.97
C THR A 139 34.82 3.66 7.67
N TRP A 140 35.95 3.30 7.05
CA TRP A 140 36.02 2.38 5.93
C TRP A 140 36.59 1.07 6.45
N ASP A 141 35.73 0.07 6.56
CA ASP A 141 36.04 -1.22 7.16
C ASP A 141 36.53 -2.22 6.10
N PRO A 142 37.45 -3.15 6.43
CA PRO A 142 37.95 -4.17 5.51
C PRO A 142 36.87 -5.08 4.89
N ASP A 143 35.70 -5.22 5.51
CA ASP A 143 34.55 -5.98 4.99
C ASP A 143 33.71 -5.18 3.97
N GLY A 144 34.14 -3.98 3.58
CA GLY A 144 33.45 -3.15 2.58
C GLY A 144 32.32 -2.28 3.13
N ARG A 145 32.24 -2.11 4.46
CA ARG A 145 31.26 -1.21 5.09
C ARG A 145 31.79 0.22 5.14
N ILE A 146 30.90 1.18 4.90
CA ILE A 146 31.11 2.59 5.21
C ILE A 146 30.17 2.95 6.37
N ILE A 147 30.73 3.36 7.49
CA ILE A 147 29.97 3.73 8.70
C ILE A 147 30.18 5.21 8.98
N VAL A 148 29.09 5.97 9.11
CA VAL A 148 29.12 7.38 9.54
C VAL A 148 28.39 7.45 10.88
N GLN A 149 29.03 8.03 11.90
CA GLN A 149 28.47 8.10 13.25
C GLN A 149 28.46 9.54 13.76
N ASN A 150 27.33 9.96 14.30
CA ASN A 150 27.20 11.17 15.11
C ASN A 150 27.64 10.88 16.56
N LEU A 151 28.60 11.64 17.08
CA LEU A 151 29.17 11.51 18.42
C LEU A 151 28.72 12.58 19.41
N LEU A 152 27.83 13.49 19.01
CA LEU A 152 27.29 14.50 19.93
C LEU A 152 26.63 13.81 21.13
N THR A 153 26.20 14.56 22.15
CA THR A 153 25.37 14.07 23.27
C THR A 153 23.93 14.57 23.25
N ASN A 154 23.66 15.61 22.45
CA ASN A 154 22.31 16.12 22.17
C ASN A 154 22.21 16.55 20.70
N GLY A 155 21.17 16.12 19.99
CA GLY A 155 20.97 16.39 18.57
C GLY A 155 22.00 15.76 17.62
N GLY A 156 22.06 16.30 16.40
CA GLY A 156 22.94 15.87 15.32
C GLY A 156 22.37 14.78 14.43
N GLU A 157 23.11 14.50 13.37
CA GLU A 157 22.71 13.65 12.25
C GLU A 157 23.95 12.90 11.75
N ALA A 158 23.77 11.65 11.32
CA ALA A 158 24.76 10.91 10.55
C ALA A 158 24.23 10.73 9.13
N THR A 159 25.01 11.20 8.14
CA THR A 159 24.51 11.35 6.76
C THR A 159 25.55 10.91 5.76
N ILE A 160 25.09 10.22 4.71
CA ILE A 160 25.84 10.07 3.47
C ILE A 160 25.09 10.85 2.39
N GLY A 161 25.74 11.87 1.82
CA GLY A 161 25.20 12.70 0.76
C GLY A 161 25.79 12.33 -0.60
N PHE A 162 24.92 12.17 -1.59
CA PHE A 162 25.26 11.96 -2.99
C PHE A 162 24.88 13.23 -3.77
N LEU A 163 25.88 14.00 -4.19
CA LEU A 163 25.70 15.28 -4.86
C LEU A 163 25.93 15.09 -6.36
N GLY A 164 24.86 15.17 -7.15
CA GLY A 164 24.90 15.06 -8.61
C GLY A 164 25.37 16.33 -9.32
N GLY A 165 25.63 17.41 -8.57
CA GLY A 165 25.89 18.74 -9.12
C GLY A 165 24.60 19.49 -9.45
N ASN A 166 24.72 20.80 -9.72
CA ASN A 166 23.58 21.68 -9.99
C ASN A 166 22.44 21.55 -8.95
N ASP A 167 22.80 21.43 -7.66
CA ASP A 167 21.88 21.23 -6.53
C ASP A 167 20.98 19.98 -6.61
N SER A 168 21.38 18.92 -7.31
CA SER A 168 20.66 17.63 -7.28
C SER A 168 21.26 16.72 -6.22
N ASN A 169 20.50 16.43 -5.17
CA ASN A 169 21.03 15.80 -3.96
C ASN A 169 20.20 14.57 -3.55
N PHE A 170 20.88 13.53 -3.07
CA PHE A 170 20.26 12.40 -2.38
C PHE A 170 20.98 12.15 -1.05
N TYR A 171 20.20 12.01 0.03
CA TYR A 171 20.70 11.82 1.38
C TYR A 171 20.15 10.52 1.96
N ILE A 172 21.04 9.74 2.58
CA ILE A 172 20.68 8.65 3.49
C ILE A 172 21.13 9.10 4.88
N GLN A 173 20.18 9.28 5.79
CA GLN A 173 20.44 9.96 7.06
C GLN A 173 19.72 9.34 8.26
N GLN A 174 20.37 9.45 9.41
CA GLN A 174 19.81 9.11 10.72
C GLN A 174 19.95 10.33 11.64
N PHE A 175 18.81 10.89 12.04
CA PHE A 175 18.78 11.88 13.11
C PHE A 175 18.92 11.19 14.46
N ARG A 176 19.63 11.81 15.39
CA ARG A 176 19.77 11.22 16.73
C ARG A 176 18.40 11.04 17.38
N ASN A 177 18.10 9.80 17.80
CA ASN A 177 16.84 9.42 18.44
C ASN A 177 15.60 9.87 17.63
N GLY A 178 15.76 10.08 16.33
CA GLY A 178 14.72 10.56 15.44
C GLY A 178 14.66 9.72 14.18
N ASP A 179 14.15 10.32 13.11
CA ASP A 179 13.85 9.61 11.89
C ASP A 179 15.11 9.11 11.16
N ALA A 180 15.00 7.91 10.60
CA ALA A 180 15.85 7.42 9.53
C ALA A 180 15.20 7.76 8.19
N GLN A 181 15.96 8.32 7.25
CA GLN A 181 15.39 8.82 6.00
C GLN A 181 16.28 8.51 4.79
N MET A 182 15.62 8.28 3.65
CA MET A 182 16.19 8.34 2.31
C MET A 182 15.48 9.47 1.57
N LEU A 183 16.20 10.55 1.25
CA LEU A 183 15.59 11.78 0.76
C LEU A 183 16.31 12.29 -0.49
N ALA A 184 15.59 12.43 -1.59
CA ALA A 184 16.04 13.22 -2.73
C ALA A 184 15.60 14.69 -2.53
N SER A 185 16.48 15.66 -2.78
CA SER A 185 16.19 17.08 -2.61
C SER A 185 16.86 17.96 -3.69
N GLY A 186 16.63 19.27 -3.60
CA GLY A 186 17.07 20.26 -4.58
C GLY A 186 16.46 20.01 -5.96
N ASN A 187 17.28 20.05 -7.01
CA ASN A 187 16.86 19.86 -8.42
C ASN A 187 16.59 18.38 -8.81
N SER A 188 16.50 17.46 -7.84
CA SER A 188 16.17 16.06 -8.09
C SER A 188 14.73 15.88 -8.61
N THR A 189 14.55 15.11 -9.69
CA THR A 189 13.24 14.92 -10.34
C THR A 189 12.49 13.66 -9.93
N ARG A 190 13.16 12.66 -9.33
CA ARG A 190 12.56 11.40 -8.87
C ARG A 190 13.50 10.65 -7.92
N LEU A 191 12.95 10.07 -6.86
CA LEU A 191 13.59 8.98 -6.11
C LEU A 191 13.09 7.65 -6.67
N VAL A 192 14.00 6.82 -7.18
CA VAL A 192 13.66 5.48 -7.71
C VAL A 192 14.06 4.44 -6.67
N LEU A 193 13.09 3.66 -6.20
CA LEU A 193 13.31 2.43 -5.44
C LEU A 193 12.95 1.27 -6.36
N GLY A 194 13.94 0.49 -6.80
CA GLY A 194 13.67 -0.58 -7.76
C GLY A 194 14.86 -1.47 -8.08
N THR A 195 14.55 -2.58 -8.72
CA THR A 195 15.50 -3.57 -9.23
C THR A 195 15.67 -3.39 -10.73
N GLY A 196 16.88 -3.58 -11.26
CA GLY A 196 17.16 -3.38 -12.68
C GLY A 196 18.46 -4.07 -13.10
N SER A 197 18.49 -4.57 -14.33
CA SER A 197 19.64 -5.33 -14.89
C SER A 197 20.04 -6.56 -14.06
N THR A 198 19.08 -7.23 -13.42
CA THR A 198 19.31 -8.47 -12.66
C THR A 198 19.27 -9.68 -13.59
N THR A 199 20.12 -10.68 -13.37
CA THR A 199 20.13 -11.95 -14.13
C THR A 199 19.01 -12.91 -13.71
N LEU A 200 18.40 -12.67 -12.56
CA LEU A 200 17.24 -13.40 -12.02
C LEU A 200 16.08 -12.41 -11.74
N PRO A 201 14.82 -12.88 -11.71
CA PRO A 201 13.70 -12.06 -11.26
C PRO A 201 13.94 -11.46 -9.87
N SER A 202 13.69 -10.17 -9.68
CA SER A 202 14.01 -9.44 -8.45
C SER A 202 12.86 -8.53 -8.03
N ASP A 203 12.46 -8.63 -6.77
CA ASP A 203 11.32 -7.93 -6.17
C ASP A 203 11.71 -6.64 -5.42
N ILE A 204 10.71 -5.88 -4.98
CA ILE A 204 10.89 -4.76 -4.04
C ILE A 204 10.10 -5.08 -2.79
N SER A 205 10.76 -5.14 -1.64
CA SER A 205 10.15 -5.48 -0.34
C SER A 205 10.19 -4.31 0.64
N PHE A 206 9.06 -4.02 1.29
CA PHE A 206 8.94 -3.04 2.37
C PHE A 206 8.60 -3.77 3.66
N SER A 207 9.47 -3.65 4.66
CA SER A 207 9.32 -4.29 5.96
C SER A 207 9.24 -3.28 7.10
N THR A 208 8.43 -3.55 8.12
CA THR A 208 8.34 -2.73 9.34
C THR A 208 8.54 -3.58 10.59
N THR A 209 8.98 -2.98 11.70
CA THR A 209 9.13 -3.65 13.00
C THR A 209 8.35 -2.85 14.07
N PRO A 210 7.68 -3.51 15.03
CA PRO A 210 7.05 -2.83 16.15
C PRO A 210 8.07 -2.28 17.17
N GLY A 211 9.38 -2.51 16.97
CA GLY A 211 10.45 -2.13 17.88
C GLY A 211 10.89 -3.26 18.82
N GLY A 212 11.71 -2.94 19.84
CA GLY A 212 12.10 -3.91 20.87
C GLY A 212 13.10 -4.99 20.42
N ASN A 213 13.94 -4.70 19.43
CA ASN A 213 14.90 -5.63 18.82
C ASN A 213 14.26 -6.83 18.09
N VAL A 214 13.01 -6.69 17.64
CA VAL A 214 12.32 -7.70 16.82
C VAL A 214 12.69 -7.52 15.35
N ALA A 215 12.89 -8.63 14.63
CA ALA A 215 13.16 -8.63 13.19
C ALA A 215 12.01 -7.97 12.40
N GLY A 216 12.35 -7.27 11.31
CA GLY A 216 11.37 -6.65 10.43
C GLY A 216 10.49 -7.69 9.74
N GLN A 217 9.20 -7.36 9.59
CA GLN A 217 8.23 -8.17 8.86
C GLN A 217 7.83 -7.48 7.57
N LEU A 218 7.67 -8.23 6.47
CA LEU A 218 7.16 -7.72 5.21
C LEU A 218 5.74 -7.14 5.40
N ARG A 219 5.47 -5.97 4.82
CA ARG A 219 4.16 -5.31 4.84
C ARG A 219 3.64 -4.95 3.47
N MET A 220 4.54 -4.74 2.52
CA MET A 220 4.20 -4.52 1.13
C MET A 220 5.33 -5.06 0.27
N PHE A 221 5.01 -5.70 -0.84
CA PHE A 221 6.02 -6.07 -1.82
C PHE A 221 5.48 -6.02 -3.23
N ILE A 222 6.41 -5.85 -4.17
CA ILE A 222 6.13 -5.80 -5.59
C ILE A 222 6.88 -6.95 -6.23
N THR A 223 6.15 -7.94 -6.77
CA THR A 223 6.77 -9.10 -7.42
C THR A 223 7.53 -8.69 -8.68
N PRO A 224 8.44 -9.55 -9.20
CA PRO A 224 9.14 -9.28 -10.45
C PRO A 224 8.22 -9.16 -11.68
N ILE A 225 6.99 -9.67 -11.60
CA ILE A 225 5.96 -9.54 -12.65
C ILE A 225 5.00 -8.36 -12.39
N GLY A 226 5.27 -7.55 -11.37
CA GLY A 226 4.54 -6.31 -11.10
C GLY A 226 3.30 -6.45 -10.22
N ASN A 227 3.11 -7.59 -9.53
CA ASN A 227 1.99 -7.75 -8.60
C ASN A 227 2.29 -7.00 -7.30
N VAL A 228 1.36 -6.11 -6.92
CA VAL A 228 1.48 -5.29 -5.73
C VAL A 228 0.66 -5.93 -4.63
N LYS A 229 1.35 -6.37 -3.59
CA LYS A 229 0.74 -7.01 -2.42
C LYS A 229 0.97 -6.12 -1.21
N ILE A 230 -0.10 -5.96 -0.42
CA ILE A 230 -0.09 -5.31 0.88
C ILE A 230 -0.39 -6.45 1.89
N GLY A 231 0.62 -6.94 2.61
CA GLY A 231 0.59 -8.19 3.41
C GLY A 231 1.99 -8.77 3.71
N ASP A 232 2.08 -9.93 4.37
CA ASP A 232 3.29 -10.48 5.03
C ASP A 232 3.94 -11.73 4.39
N ASN A 233 3.63 -12.10 3.14
CA ASN A 233 4.22 -13.26 2.43
C ASN A 233 4.69 -12.95 0.98
N ASN A 234 5.63 -13.73 0.42
CA ASN A 234 6.41 -13.41 -0.81
C ASN A 234 5.93 -14.09 -2.13
N VAL A 235 4.62 -14.36 -2.32
CA VAL A 235 4.10 -15.03 -3.55
C VAL A 235 2.82 -14.33 -4.03
N GLY A 236 2.69 -13.91 -5.29
CA GLY A 236 1.44 -13.24 -5.77
C GLY A 236 1.22 -13.25 -7.28
N THR A 237 -0.06 -13.34 -7.71
CA THR A 237 -0.51 -13.61 -9.11
C THR A 237 -1.34 -12.48 -9.79
N GLU A 238 -1.91 -11.47 -9.11
CA GLU A 238 -2.72 -10.35 -9.70
C GLU A 238 -2.48 -8.92 -9.07
N LYS A 239 -3.03 -7.84 -9.70
CA LYS A 239 -2.66 -6.39 -9.53
C LYS A 239 -2.96 -5.73 -8.17
N LEU A 240 -4.10 -6.08 -7.57
CA LEU A 240 -4.34 -6.18 -6.12
C LEU A 240 -5.12 -7.48 -6.04
N ASP A 241 -4.35 -8.55 -6.06
CA ASP A 241 -4.89 -9.88 -5.95
C ASP A 241 -5.32 -10.17 -4.52
N VAL A 242 -6.63 -10.25 -4.32
CA VAL A 242 -7.17 -10.89 -3.12
C VAL A 242 -7.61 -12.30 -3.52
N ASP A 243 -6.66 -13.24 -3.48
CA ASP A 243 -6.94 -14.67 -3.51
C ASP A 243 -7.59 -15.10 -2.18
N GLY A 244 -8.86 -14.70 -1.95
CA GLY A 244 -9.59 -14.87 -0.69
C GLY A 244 -10.76 -13.89 -0.50
N ILE A 245 -11.35 -13.85 0.71
CA ILE A 245 -12.48 -12.98 1.05
C ILE A 245 -11.97 -11.64 1.58
N ALA A 246 -12.18 -10.55 0.85
CA ALA A 246 -11.90 -9.19 1.32
C ALA A 246 -12.97 -8.73 2.33
N ARG A 247 -12.60 -8.50 3.61
CA ARG A 247 -13.49 -7.85 4.58
C ARG A 247 -13.34 -6.33 4.51
N ILE A 248 -14.35 -5.65 3.99
CA ILE A 248 -14.44 -4.19 4.02
C ILE A 248 -15.25 -3.79 5.26
N HIS A 249 -14.60 -3.19 6.26
CA HIS A 249 -15.17 -2.94 7.59
C HIS A 249 -16.30 -1.92 7.59
N GLN A 250 -16.23 -0.95 6.69
CA GLN A 250 -17.25 0.07 6.54
C GLN A 250 -17.75 0.01 5.10
N LEU A 251 -18.90 -0.63 4.95
CA LEU A 251 -19.70 -0.57 3.74
C LEU A 251 -20.98 0.17 4.09
N PRO A 252 -21.19 1.38 3.55
CA PRO A 252 -22.39 2.12 3.82
C PRO A 252 -23.61 1.44 3.20
N LEU A 253 -24.73 1.42 3.94
CA LEU A 253 -26.02 1.03 3.41
C LEU A 253 -26.48 2.07 2.38
N ASN A 254 -27.17 1.65 1.32
CA ASN A 254 -27.80 2.59 0.39
C ASN A 254 -28.71 3.58 1.16
N GLY A 255 -28.45 4.87 1.00
CA GLY A 255 -29.11 5.97 1.70
C GLY A 255 -28.45 6.38 3.03
N ALA A 256 -27.36 5.75 3.47
CA ALA A 256 -26.67 6.14 4.70
C ALA A 256 -26.02 7.53 4.55
N ALA A 257 -26.44 8.50 5.37
CA ALA A 257 -25.82 9.82 5.46
C ALA A 257 -24.43 9.72 6.10
N ASN A 258 -23.54 10.67 5.82
CA ASN A 258 -22.20 10.75 6.41
C ASN A 258 -21.41 9.44 6.28
N ALA A 259 -21.46 8.83 5.08
CA ALA A 259 -21.03 7.47 4.84
C ALA A 259 -19.56 7.33 4.42
N HIS A 260 -19.00 8.36 3.79
CA HIS A 260 -17.65 8.30 3.25
C HIS A 260 -17.01 9.69 3.18
N ASN A 261 -15.68 9.68 3.19
CA ASN A 261 -14.81 10.84 3.13
C ASN A 261 -14.64 11.34 1.68
N THR A 262 -15.72 11.40 0.90
CA THR A 262 -15.68 12.01 -0.44
C THR A 262 -16.83 13.00 -0.62
N THR A 263 -16.65 14.14 -1.27
CA THR A 263 -17.69 15.16 -1.56
C THR A 263 -18.69 14.68 -2.62
N SER A 264 -19.79 15.41 -2.83
CA SER A 264 -20.78 15.14 -3.88
C SER A 264 -20.20 15.15 -5.30
N SER A 265 -19.07 15.82 -5.50
CA SER A 265 -18.30 15.84 -6.75
C SER A 265 -17.18 14.78 -6.82
N GLY A 266 -16.99 13.96 -5.77
CA GLY A 266 -16.02 12.85 -5.72
C GLY A 266 -14.62 13.18 -5.16
N GLY A 267 -14.39 14.38 -4.61
CA GLY A 267 -13.10 14.75 -3.99
C GLY A 267 -12.97 14.29 -2.53
N LEU A 268 -11.77 14.23 -1.95
CA LEU A 268 -11.55 13.86 -0.54
C LEU A 268 -12.25 14.84 0.44
N SER A 269 -12.93 14.33 1.47
CA SER A 269 -13.47 15.10 2.59
C SER A 269 -12.78 14.72 3.90
N ALA A 270 -12.41 15.72 4.71
CA ALA A 270 -11.76 15.52 6.01
C ALA A 270 -12.69 14.88 7.06
N VAL A 271 -13.99 14.88 6.78
CA VAL A 271 -15.04 14.26 7.59
C VAL A 271 -15.95 13.42 6.68
N GLN A 272 -16.74 12.52 7.26
CA GLN A 272 -17.74 11.78 6.48
C GLN A 272 -19.01 12.64 6.39
N ASP A 273 -19.34 13.14 5.20
CA ASP A 273 -20.42 14.14 5.02
C ASP A 273 -21.39 13.87 3.85
N GLN A 274 -21.15 12.80 3.09
CA GLN A 274 -22.03 12.44 1.96
C GLN A 274 -22.91 11.26 2.25
N THR A 275 -24.08 11.29 1.62
CA THR A 275 -24.99 10.16 1.59
C THR A 275 -24.56 9.15 0.54
N PHE A 276 -24.33 7.90 0.95
CA PHE A 276 -24.05 6.82 0.01
C PHE A 276 -25.30 6.49 -0.80
N THR A 277 -25.26 6.70 -2.11
CA THR A 277 -26.37 6.37 -3.03
C THR A 277 -25.92 5.27 -3.97
N ALA A 278 -26.36 4.04 -3.72
CA ALA A 278 -26.08 2.90 -4.57
C ALA A 278 -26.79 3.07 -5.93
N THR A 279 -26.07 2.77 -7.00
CA THR A 279 -26.61 2.83 -8.38
C THR A 279 -26.62 1.46 -9.05
N ARG A 280 -25.85 0.50 -8.53
CA ARG A 280 -25.59 -0.83 -9.09
C ARG A 280 -25.33 -1.83 -7.97
N THR A 281 -25.54 -3.11 -8.28
CA THR A 281 -25.10 -4.22 -7.42
C THR A 281 -23.77 -4.75 -7.89
N VAL A 282 -22.83 -4.88 -6.95
CA VAL A 282 -21.54 -5.55 -7.19
C VAL A 282 -21.78 -7.06 -7.23
N VAL A 283 -21.23 -7.70 -8.25
CA VAL A 283 -21.27 -9.16 -8.44
C VAL A 283 -19.85 -9.67 -8.59
N ALA A 284 -19.65 -10.98 -8.54
CA ALA A 284 -18.38 -11.61 -8.89
C ALA A 284 -18.64 -12.65 -9.98
N ASP A 285 -17.71 -12.78 -10.92
CA ASP A 285 -17.70 -13.93 -11.83
C ASP A 285 -17.18 -15.19 -11.11
N ASN A 286 -17.09 -16.31 -11.83
CA ASN A 286 -16.63 -17.58 -11.27
C ASN A 286 -15.15 -17.55 -10.84
N ASN A 287 -14.39 -16.54 -11.25
CA ASN A 287 -12.99 -16.35 -10.89
C ASN A 287 -12.81 -15.29 -9.77
N GLY A 288 -13.91 -14.89 -9.10
CA GLY A 288 -13.86 -13.88 -8.04
C GLY A 288 -13.60 -12.46 -8.55
N VAL A 289 -13.65 -12.25 -9.88
CA VAL A 289 -13.46 -10.92 -10.47
C VAL A 289 -14.73 -10.12 -10.26
N LEU A 290 -14.61 -9.07 -9.46
CA LEU A 290 -15.73 -8.19 -9.18
C LEU A 290 -16.19 -7.48 -10.46
N GLY A 291 -17.49 -7.58 -10.73
CA GLY A 291 -18.22 -6.90 -11.79
C GLY A 291 -19.46 -6.19 -11.21
N TYR A 292 -20.37 -5.74 -12.09
CA TYR A 292 -21.62 -5.13 -11.65
C TYR A 292 -22.79 -5.49 -12.57
N VAL A 293 -24.01 -5.36 -12.03
CA VAL A 293 -25.27 -5.40 -12.81
C VAL A 293 -25.93 -4.02 -12.85
N ASN A 294 -26.70 -3.73 -13.90
CA ASN A 294 -27.22 -2.39 -14.21
C ASN A 294 -28.35 -1.88 -13.30
N SER A 295 -28.81 -2.66 -12.33
CA SER A 295 -29.91 -2.30 -11.43
C SER A 295 -29.66 -2.76 -10.00
N LEU A 296 -30.41 -2.17 -9.06
CA LEU A 296 -30.54 -2.66 -7.69
C LEU A 296 -31.64 -3.73 -7.64
N PRO A 297 -31.49 -4.81 -6.85
CA PRO A 297 -32.58 -5.74 -6.55
C PRO A 297 -33.79 -4.97 -6.01
N SER A 298 -34.94 -5.18 -6.63
CA SER A 298 -36.21 -4.63 -6.16
C SER A 298 -37.30 -5.67 -6.32
N ASP A 299 -38.29 -5.64 -5.43
CA ASP A 299 -39.52 -6.47 -5.53
C ASP A 299 -40.36 -6.15 -6.78
N ALA A 300 -40.05 -5.05 -7.47
CA ALA A 300 -40.64 -4.71 -8.75
C ALA A 300 -40.28 -5.77 -9.79
N GLY A 301 -41.29 -6.27 -10.51
CA GLY A 301 -41.11 -7.31 -11.53
C GLY A 301 -41.42 -8.75 -11.11
N THR A 302 -41.91 -9.02 -9.89
CA THR A 302 -42.37 -10.38 -9.48
C THR A 302 -43.88 -10.41 -9.23
N SER A 303 -44.58 -11.34 -9.91
CA SER A 303 -46.01 -11.59 -9.65
C SER A 303 -46.16 -12.38 -8.35
N ARG A 304 -47.11 -12.01 -7.49
CA ARG A 304 -47.32 -12.67 -6.18
C ARG A 304 -48.80 -12.82 -5.84
N ALA A 305 -49.15 -13.96 -5.23
CA ALA A 305 -50.46 -14.14 -4.61
C ALA A 305 -50.58 -13.20 -3.39
N VAL A 306 -51.67 -12.45 -3.33
CA VAL A 306 -51.94 -11.45 -2.30
C VAL A 306 -52.94 -12.00 -1.29
N VAL A 307 -54.01 -12.63 -1.79
CA VAL A 307 -55.07 -13.25 -0.99
C VAL A 307 -55.42 -14.62 -1.55
N ILE A 308 -55.60 -15.61 -0.69
CA ILE A 308 -56.19 -16.92 -0.98
C ILE A 308 -57.19 -17.25 0.12
N THR A 309 -58.48 -17.34 -0.23
CA THR A 309 -59.57 -17.65 0.70
C THR A 309 -60.49 -18.73 0.15
N ASN A 310 -61.19 -19.43 1.04
CA ASN A 310 -62.08 -20.54 0.68
C ASN A 310 -63.48 -20.36 1.29
N ALA A 311 -64.47 -20.96 0.64
CA ALA A 311 -65.85 -20.96 1.12
C ALA A 311 -65.97 -21.71 2.47
N PRO A 312 -66.89 -21.30 3.36
CA PRO A 312 -67.13 -21.98 4.64
C PRO A 312 -67.90 -23.31 4.50
N GLY A 313 -68.46 -23.59 3.32
CA GLY A 313 -69.20 -24.82 3.03
C GLY A 313 -70.67 -24.84 3.46
N THR A 314 -71.17 -23.77 4.08
CA THR A 314 -72.54 -23.68 4.63
C THR A 314 -73.32 -22.46 4.14
N GLN A 315 -72.80 -21.74 3.13
CA GLN A 315 -73.42 -20.51 2.64
C GLN A 315 -74.66 -20.82 1.78
N ASN A 316 -75.85 -20.53 2.30
CA ASN A 316 -77.10 -20.62 1.52
C ASN A 316 -77.33 -19.36 0.69
N VAL A 317 -77.49 -19.52 -0.62
CA VAL A 317 -77.75 -18.43 -1.58
C VAL A 317 -79.12 -18.55 -2.25
N GLY A 318 -79.95 -19.51 -1.84
CA GLY A 318 -81.32 -19.69 -2.37
C GLY A 318 -82.20 -18.46 -2.16
N GLY A 319 -83.01 -18.11 -3.16
CA GLY A 319 -83.92 -16.96 -3.14
C GLY A 319 -83.24 -15.58 -3.20
N GLN A 320 -81.90 -15.52 -3.30
CA GLN A 320 -81.14 -14.28 -3.37
C GLN A 320 -80.92 -13.90 -4.83
N PHE A 321 -81.57 -12.87 -5.36
CA PHE A 321 -81.41 -12.47 -6.76
C PHE A 321 -81.23 -10.96 -6.89
N ILE A 322 -80.72 -10.51 -8.04
CA ILE A 322 -80.43 -9.09 -8.31
C ILE A 322 -81.70 -8.24 -8.15
N PRO A 323 -81.67 -7.11 -7.41
CA PRO A 323 -80.48 -6.42 -6.86
C PRO A 323 -79.96 -6.96 -5.51
N ASN A 324 -80.70 -7.86 -4.85
CA ASN A 324 -80.43 -8.38 -3.51
C ASN A 324 -79.64 -9.70 -3.52
N ALA A 325 -78.65 -9.84 -4.40
CA ALA A 325 -77.75 -11.00 -4.41
C ALA A 325 -77.00 -11.15 -3.06
N ALA A 326 -76.58 -12.37 -2.72
CA ALA A 326 -75.79 -12.61 -1.51
C ALA A 326 -74.32 -12.16 -1.70
N ILE A 327 -73.68 -11.66 -0.64
CA ILE A 327 -72.21 -11.51 -0.61
C ILE A 327 -71.60 -12.89 -0.49
N GLY A 328 -70.70 -13.27 -1.42
CA GLY A 328 -69.93 -14.50 -1.35
C GLY A 328 -69.12 -14.56 -0.07
N GLN A 329 -69.34 -15.58 0.75
CA GLN A 329 -68.62 -15.78 2.00
C GLN A 329 -67.40 -16.65 1.70
N PHE A 330 -66.21 -16.07 1.75
CA PHE A 330 -64.94 -16.79 1.68
C PHE A 330 -64.15 -16.47 2.96
N THR A 331 -64.61 -17.04 4.07
CA THR A 331 -64.14 -16.72 5.43
C THR A 331 -62.93 -17.55 5.86
N ASN A 332 -62.61 -18.63 5.12
CA ASN A 332 -61.48 -19.50 5.44
C ASN A 332 -60.22 -18.99 4.73
N GLU A 333 -59.46 -18.11 5.38
CA GLU A 333 -58.22 -17.53 4.84
C GLU A 333 -57.04 -18.51 4.90
N SER A 334 -56.40 -18.76 3.76
CA SER A 334 -55.16 -19.54 3.66
C SER A 334 -53.93 -18.66 3.43
N LEU A 335 -54.11 -17.48 2.85
CA LEU A 335 -53.08 -16.47 2.65
C LEU A 335 -53.73 -15.08 2.64
N ASP A 336 -53.20 -14.15 3.43
CA ASP A 336 -53.48 -12.73 3.29
C ASP A 336 -52.23 -11.93 3.69
N VAL A 337 -51.38 -11.62 2.70
CA VAL A 337 -50.04 -11.06 2.93
C VAL A 337 -50.09 -9.65 3.55
N TYR A 338 -51.18 -8.91 3.28
CA TYR A 338 -51.30 -7.49 3.62
C TYR A 338 -52.52 -7.19 4.49
N ASN A 339 -53.18 -8.22 5.03
CA ASN A 339 -54.44 -8.09 5.77
C ASN A 339 -55.49 -7.31 4.94
N ALA A 340 -55.59 -7.66 3.66
CA ALA A 340 -56.36 -6.98 2.63
C ALA A 340 -57.76 -7.58 2.43
N TRP A 341 -58.06 -8.73 3.03
CA TRP A 341 -59.35 -9.40 2.96
C TRP A 341 -60.12 -9.19 4.28
N ASN A 342 -61.15 -8.33 4.26
CA ASN A 342 -61.95 -8.06 5.45
C ASN A 342 -63.44 -8.06 5.11
N ASN A 343 -64.26 -8.71 5.94
CA ASN A 343 -65.71 -8.84 5.72
C ASN A 343 -66.08 -9.33 4.30
N ASN A 344 -65.27 -10.23 3.74
CA ASN A 344 -65.38 -10.78 2.38
C ASN A 344 -65.20 -9.73 1.25
N VAL A 345 -64.44 -8.69 1.54
CA VAL A 345 -64.06 -7.63 0.60
C VAL A 345 -62.54 -7.54 0.55
N PHE A 346 -61.98 -7.64 -0.65
CA PHE A 346 -60.59 -7.31 -0.90
C PHE A 346 -60.43 -5.80 -1.04
N THR A 347 -59.49 -5.19 -0.31
CA THR A 347 -59.10 -3.79 -0.48
C THR A 347 -57.65 -3.71 -0.96
N VAL A 348 -57.39 -3.02 -2.07
CA VAL A 348 -56.02 -2.91 -2.61
C VAL A 348 -55.10 -2.20 -1.61
N PRO A 349 -54.00 -2.83 -1.14
CA PRO A 349 -53.12 -2.24 -0.14
C PRO A 349 -52.37 -0.99 -0.60
N ALA A 350 -51.79 -0.27 0.36
CA ALA A 350 -50.94 0.89 0.09
C ALA A 350 -49.76 0.49 -0.82
N ASN A 351 -49.42 1.36 -1.79
CA ASN A 351 -48.35 1.13 -2.78
C ASN A 351 -48.56 -0.12 -3.65
N MET A 352 -49.78 -0.69 -3.68
CA MET A 352 -50.08 -1.91 -4.45
C MET A 352 -51.05 -1.70 -5.62
N GLY A 353 -51.25 -0.46 -6.08
CA GLY A 353 -51.93 -0.24 -7.37
C GLY A 353 -51.24 -1.01 -8.50
N GLY A 354 -52.02 -1.51 -9.46
CA GLY A 354 -51.48 -2.29 -10.58
C GLY A 354 -52.47 -3.25 -11.21
N ILE A 355 -51.96 -4.19 -12.01
CA ILE A 355 -52.74 -5.25 -12.64
C ILE A 355 -52.90 -6.43 -11.67
N TYR A 356 -54.13 -6.90 -11.53
CA TYR A 356 -54.51 -8.04 -10.72
C TYR A 356 -55.15 -9.12 -11.57
N ILE A 357 -54.91 -10.37 -11.18
CA ILE A 357 -55.71 -11.54 -11.59
C ILE A 357 -56.55 -11.95 -10.38
N ILE A 358 -57.86 -12.07 -10.58
CA ILE A 358 -58.81 -12.57 -9.59
C ILE A 358 -59.46 -13.82 -10.17
N VAL A 359 -59.30 -14.95 -9.48
CA VAL A 359 -59.85 -16.25 -9.87
C VAL A 359 -60.74 -16.77 -8.76
N MET A 360 -61.97 -17.14 -9.10
CA MET A 360 -62.89 -17.79 -8.18
C MET A 360 -63.49 -19.02 -8.83
N GLN A 361 -63.63 -20.08 -8.06
CA GLN A 361 -64.41 -21.24 -8.41
C GLN A 361 -65.25 -21.67 -7.20
N ASN A 362 -66.47 -22.13 -7.44
CA ASN A 362 -67.33 -22.68 -6.40
C ASN A 362 -68.19 -23.83 -6.93
N SER A 363 -68.59 -24.70 -6.02
CA SER A 363 -69.54 -25.80 -6.25
C SER A 363 -70.60 -25.78 -5.16
N ASN A 364 -71.86 -25.90 -5.58
CA ASN A 364 -73.01 -25.78 -4.71
C ASN A 364 -73.95 -26.98 -4.88
N THR A 365 -74.72 -27.30 -3.84
CA THR A 365 -75.82 -28.25 -3.90
C THR A 365 -77.16 -27.57 -3.67
N HIS A 366 -78.11 -27.85 -4.56
CA HIS A 366 -79.49 -27.41 -4.49
C HIS A 366 -80.40 -28.51 -3.92
N VAL A 367 -81.42 -28.10 -3.15
CA VAL A 367 -82.45 -29.01 -2.65
C VAL A 367 -83.55 -29.16 -3.70
N SER A 368 -83.60 -30.32 -4.37
CA SER A 368 -84.60 -30.65 -5.39
C SER A 368 -86.03 -30.66 -4.83
N THR A 369 -86.98 -30.13 -5.60
CA THR A 369 -88.41 -30.12 -5.26
C THR A 369 -89.17 -31.37 -5.73
N GLY A 370 -88.49 -32.30 -6.42
CA GLY A 370 -89.07 -33.57 -6.88
C GLY A 370 -90.13 -33.46 -8.00
N THR A 371 -90.49 -32.25 -8.43
CA THR A 371 -91.48 -31.99 -9.49
C THR A 371 -90.79 -31.60 -10.80
N ALA A 372 -91.26 -32.15 -11.93
CA ALA A 372 -90.79 -31.74 -13.24
C ALA A 372 -91.26 -30.31 -13.55
N THR A 373 -90.30 -29.40 -13.69
CA THR A 373 -90.35 -27.98 -14.11
C THR A 373 -91.06 -27.00 -13.15
N PRO A 374 -90.29 -26.32 -12.30
CA PRO A 374 -89.79 -24.98 -12.63
C PRO A 374 -88.28 -24.92 -12.93
N THR A 375 -87.84 -23.94 -13.73
CA THR A 375 -86.42 -23.65 -14.00
C THR A 375 -85.87 -22.59 -13.06
N TRP A 376 -84.56 -22.62 -12.83
CA TRP A 376 -83.85 -21.68 -11.96
C TRP A 376 -82.45 -21.39 -12.50
N HIS A 377 -81.75 -20.42 -11.93
CA HIS A 377 -80.39 -20.06 -12.33
C HIS A 377 -79.44 -19.94 -11.13
N THR A 378 -78.15 -20.11 -11.37
CA THR A 378 -77.08 -19.55 -10.53
C THR A 378 -76.26 -18.55 -11.32
N ALA A 379 -75.85 -17.48 -10.66
CA ALA A 379 -74.83 -16.59 -11.17
C ALA A 379 -73.85 -16.21 -10.07
N ALA A 380 -72.57 -16.13 -10.44
CA ALA A 380 -71.57 -15.46 -9.64
C ALA A 380 -71.04 -14.25 -10.41
N TYR A 381 -70.70 -13.18 -9.70
CA TYR A 381 -70.10 -12.00 -10.30
C TYR A 381 -69.20 -11.26 -9.33
N TYR A 382 -68.21 -10.56 -9.89
CA TYR A 382 -67.40 -9.63 -9.12
C TYR A 382 -67.98 -8.23 -9.20
N GLU A 383 -67.93 -7.53 -8.07
CA GLU A 383 -68.21 -6.11 -8.02
C GLU A 383 -66.98 -5.35 -7.57
N LYS A 384 -66.77 -4.18 -8.17
CA LYS A 384 -65.76 -3.20 -7.80
C LYS A 384 -66.40 -1.97 -7.19
N SER A 385 -65.78 -1.47 -6.14
CA SER A 385 -66.05 -0.17 -5.54
C SER A 385 -64.79 0.69 -5.59
N THR A 386 -64.97 1.98 -5.87
CA THR A 386 -63.90 2.99 -5.88
C THR A 386 -64.09 4.05 -4.80
N ASP A 387 -65.12 3.90 -3.95
CA ASP A 387 -65.59 4.91 -2.98
C ASP A 387 -65.76 4.33 -1.57
N GLY A 388 -64.90 3.37 -1.20
CA GLY A 388 -64.90 2.77 0.13
C GLY A 388 -66.09 1.85 0.41
N GLY A 389 -66.82 1.43 -0.63
CA GLY A 389 -67.89 0.44 -0.55
C GLY A 389 -69.28 1.04 -0.60
N THR A 390 -69.40 2.32 -0.95
CA THR A 390 -70.66 3.05 -1.05
C THR A 390 -71.40 2.67 -2.33
N SER A 391 -70.69 2.58 -3.45
CA SER A 391 -71.23 2.23 -4.77
C SER A 391 -70.47 1.04 -5.37
N TRP A 392 -71.20 0.12 -6.00
CA TRP A 392 -70.64 -1.12 -6.55
C TRP A 392 -71.01 -1.31 -8.01
N ASN A 393 -70.01 -1.56 -8.85
CA ASN A 393 -70.17 -1.83 -10.27
C ASN A 393 -69.80 -3.28 -10.58
N THR A 394 -70.64 -3.98 -11.35
CA THR A 394 -70.32 -5.34 -11.80
C THR A 394 -69.15 -5.31 -12.77
N MET A 395 -68.12 -6.11 -12.50
CA MET A 395 -66.93 -6.22 -13.34
C MET A 395 -67.08 -7.33 -14.39
N ILE A 396 -67.53 -8.50 -13.94
CA ILE A 396 -67.72 -9.69 -14.76
C ILE A 396 -68.75 -10.60 -14.07
N ARG A 397 -69.51 -11.36 -14.86
CA ARG A 397 -70.52 -12.31 -14.39
C ARG A 397 -70.39 -13.62 -15.15
N HIS A 398 -70.65 -14.73 -14.46
CA HIS A 398 -70.87 -16.04 -15.03
C HIS A 398 -72.22 -16.56 -14.55
N THR A 399 -73.09 -16.96 -15.49
CA THR A 399 -74.47 -17.36 -15.20
C THR A 399 -74.75 -18.71 -15.84
N TYR A 400 -75.28 -19.65 -15.05
CA TYR A 400 -75.93 -20.86 -15.54
C TYR A 400 -77.44 -20.66 -15.38
N ALA A 401 -78.15 -20.53 -16.50
CA ALA A 401 -79.60 -20.35 -16.55
C ALA A 401 -80.32 -21.64 -16.96
N ASP A 402 -81.64 -21.64 -16.83
CA ASP A 402 -82.54 -22.72 -17.26
C ASP A 402 -82.24 -24.10 -16.66
N LEU A 403 -81.67 -24.12 -15.45
CA LEU A 403 -81.46 -25.36 -14.70
C LEU A 403 -82.81 -25.94 -14.30
N ALA A 404 -83.05 -27.23 -14.58
CA ALA A 404 -84.24 -27.90 -14.10
C ALA A 404 -84.22 -28.00 -12.57
N GLY A 405 -85.38 -27.92 -11.91
CA GLY A 405 -85.50 -28.10 -10.45
C GLY A 405 -85.01 -29.46 -9.92
N THR A 406 -84.76 -30.42 -10.79
CA THR A 406 -84.15 -31.72 -10.46
C THR A 406 -82.62 -31.71 -10.45
N ILE A 407 -81.97 -30.67 -10.99
CA ILE A 407 -80.51 -30.54 -10.97
C ILE A 407 -80.08 -30.11 -9.57
N VAL A 408 -79.30 -30.95 -8.90
CA VAL A 408 -78.82 -30.70 -7.54
C VAL A 408 -77.42 -30.09 -7.53
N ASP A 409 -76.51 -30.53 -8.40
CA ASP A 409 -75.14 -30.03 -8.44
C ASP A 409 -74.98 -28.87 -9.43
N ASN A 410 -74.36 -27.79 -8.97
CA ASN A 410 -74.07 -26.61 -9.79
C ASN A 410 -72.81 -25.90 -9.28
N GLY A 411 -72.37 -24.84 -9.97
CA GLY A 411 -71.21 -24.07 -9.56
C GLY A 411 -70.97 -22.89 -10.48
N ASN A 412 -69.98 -22.06 -10.17
CA ASN A 412 -69.53 -21.00 -11.07
C ASN A 412 -68.00 -20.91 -11.06
N THR A 413 -67.44 -20.44 -12.17
CA THR A 413 -66.04 -20.03 -12.25
C THR A 413 -65.97 -18.63 -12.81
N LEU A 414 -65.10 -17.79 -12.23
CA LEU A 414 -64.83 -16.44 -12.67
C LEU A 414 -63.32 -16.25 -12.80
N TYR A 415 -62.92 -15.67 -13.93
CA TYR A 415 -61.55 -15.22 -14.18
C TYR A 415 -61.63 -13.75 -14.55
N TRP A 416 -60.96 -12.90 -13.79
CA TRP A 416 -60.86 -11.49 -14.11
C TRP A 416 -59.40 -11.06 -14.10
N THR A 417 -59.03 -10.21 -15.06
CA THR A 417 -57.74 -9.54 -15.09
C THR A 417 -57.97 -8.08 -15.40
N GLY A 418 -57.33 -7.20 -14.65
CA GLY A 418 -57.40 -5.77 -14.92
C GLY A 418 -56.74 -4.93 -13.85
N PHE A 419 -56.82 -3.61 -14.04
CA PHE A 419 -56.17 -2.65 -13.16
C PHE A 419 -57.03 -2.31 -11.95
N LEU A 420 -56.43 -2.30 -10.76
CA LEU A 420 -57.02 -1.80 -9.52
C LEU A 420 -56.10 -0.72 -8.91
N ASN A 421 -56.69 0.41 -8.53
CA ASN A 421 -56.01 1.49 -7.82
C ASN A 421 -55.89 1.16 -6.33
N VAL A 422 -54.95 1.80 -5.64
CA VAL A 422 -54.86 1.74 -4.17
C VAL A 422 -56.20 2.14 -3.55
N GLY A 423 -56.71 1.32 -2.63
CA GLY A 423 -58.01 1.55 -1.98
C GLY A 423 -59.23 1.06 -2.76
N ASP A 424 -59.10 0.64 -4.03
CA ASP A 424 -60.21 -0.02 -4.73
C ASP A 424 -60.63 -1.29 -3.97
N GLN A 425 -61.93 -1.55 -3.93
CA GLN A 425 -62.50 -2.70 -3.25
C GLN A 425 -63.14 -3.67 -4.23
N VAL A 426 -62.93 -4.97 -4.04
CA VAL A 426 -63.53 -6.03 -4.86
C VAL A 426 -64.20 -7.06 -3.96
N ARG A 427 -65.41 -7.49 -4.35
CA ARG A 427 -66.15 -8.56 -3.65
C ARG A 427 -66.81 -9.51 -4.62
N VAL A 428 -67.11 -10.72 -4.14
CA VAL A 428 -67.85 -11.74 -4.88
C VAL A 428 -69.33 -11.68 -4.50
N ARG A 429 -70.22 -11.86 -5.48
CA ARG A 429 -71.68 -11.91 -5.30
C ARG A 429 -72.24 -13.19 -5.91
N PHE A 430 -73.23 -13.77 -5.23
CA PHE A 430 -73.97 -14.93 -5.71
C PHE A 430 -75.46 -14.59 -5.87
N SER A 431 -76.02 -14.92 -7.03
CA SER A 431 -77.45 -14.78 -7.35
C SER A 431 -78.01 -16.16 -7.68
N CYS A 432 -79.10 -16.54 -7.01
CA CYS A 432 -79.86 -17.73 -7.27
C CYS A 432 -81.35 -17.48 -7.00
N ASN A 433 -82.19 -17.64 -8.03
CA ASN A 433 -83.64 -17.50 -7.90
C ASN A 433 -84.36 -18.80 -7.49
N ALA A 434 -83.62 -19.81 -7.06
CA ALA A 434 -84.20 -21.04 -6.53
C ALA A 434 -85.12 -20.74 -5.32
N THR A 435 -86.26 -21.41 -5.25
CA THR A 435 -87.22 -21.28 -4.13
C THR A 435 -86.89 -22.16 -2.93
N THR A 436 -85.90 -23.05 -3.06
CA THR A 436 -85.34 -23.89 -2.00
C THR A 436 -83.85 -23.60 -1.79
N ASN A 437 -83.26 -24.19 -0.76
CA ASN A 437 -81.86 -23.96 -0.40
C ASN A 437 -80.91 -24.29 -1.55
N ASN A 438 -79.89 -23.46 -1.72
CA ASN A 438 -78.75 -23.70 -2.59
C ASN A 438 -77.48 -23.36 -1.81
N ILE A 439 -76.72 -24.38 -1.40
CA ILE A 439 -75.61 -24.26 -0.46
C ILE A 439 -74.28 -24.30 -1.21
N VAL A 440 -73.45 -23.28 -1.06
CA VAL A 440 -72.06 -23.29 -1.53
C VAL A 440 -71.22 -24.20 -0.62
N ASN A 441 -70.89 -25.41 -1.11
CA ASN A 441 -70.20 -26.43 -0.33
C ASN A 441 -68.68 -26.33 -0.45
N TYR A 442 -68.18 -25.96 -1.63
CA TYR A 442 -66.76 -25.89 -1.94
C TYR A 442 -66.48 -24.65 -2.79
N GLY A 443 -65.26 -24.13 -2.68
CA GLY A 443 -64.82 -23.04 -3.53
C GLY A 443 -63.65 -22.28 -2.96
N GLY A 444 -62.91 -21.62 -3.84
CA GLY A 444 -61.74 -20.82 -3.51
C GLY A 444 -61.69 -19.54 -4.34
N LEU A 445 -61.09 -18.51 -3.76
CA LEU A 445 -60.80 -17.22 -4.37
C LEU A 445 -59.30 -16.96 -4.23
N SER A 446 -58.64 -16.65 -5.34
CA SER A 446 -57.25 -16.20 -5.37
C SER A 446 -57.15 -14.83 -6.01
N ILE A 447 -56.40 -13.94 -5.37
CA ILE A 447 -56.10 -12.60 -5.86
C ILE A 447 -54.59 -12.49 -5.97
N THR A 448 -54.10 -12.30 -7.19
CA THR A 448 -52.68 -12.22 -7.52
C THR A 448 -52.36 -10.86 -8.12
N LYS A 449 -51.35 -10.16 -7.59
CA LYS A 449 -50.79 -8.96 -8.20
C LYS A 449 -49.76 -9.39 -9.23
N LEU A 450 -49.89 -8.92 -10.47
CA LEU A 450 -48.90 -9.18 -11.51
C LEU A 450 -47.70 -8.23 -11.37
N ALA A 451 -46.54 -8.76 -11.77
CA ALA A 451 -45.33 -7.98 -12.01
C ALA A 451 -45.64 -6.81 -12.95
N GLN A 452 -45.16 -5.62 -12.59
CA GLN A 452 -45.18 -4.41 -13.41
C GLN A 452 -43.80 -3.80 -13.47
#